data_AF-A0A8J3EW00-F1
#
_entry.id   AF-A0A8J3EW00-F1
#
_cell.length_a   1.000
_cell.length_b   1.000
_cell.length_c   1.000
_cell.angle_alpha   90.00
_cell.angle_beta   90.00
_cell.angle_gamma   90.00
#
_symmetry.space_group_name_H-M   'P 1'
#
loop_
_entity.id
_entity.type
_entity.pdbx_description
1 polymer ?
#
loop_
_entity_poly.entity_id
_entity_poly.type
_entity_poly.pdbx_seq_one_letter_code
_entity_poly.pdbx_strand_id
1 'polypeptide(L)'
;MSIEKQHWMDVLPADPYTVLAAGYLHNFHRQVLTMLYQPIIGSQALSLYMTLWSECEQTDLNPNNLTHHSLMLGMRTNLKTIYEQRLMLEGIGLLKVYEGSEEGNKKLLYELQSPLDPHSFFEDPILNIFLFKTIGKTQYQRAKNFFSRQAFSKEGYRDISSSFDSVFQTVTMEQLHEIQKNNEITQSETQNTRLLKEQQPLKISVKMEEFDYDLFLDGLSDSFVPKRSFTAEVKETILKLAFLYGINPIQMKTIVMRALNDENKINTESLRLEAREWYQFQHHEALPTIVEKVQPIQHRELKAEPTTQEEKLIQCFETISPRQYLKEISGGAEPSEADLKIIEEIMIDQKLLPGVANVLIDYVMIRLDKKLSRNYVIKIASHWARKGVTTVKQAMDLARKEFEETRQGTTVAKARTGNRRNKAIRTEIVPDWLQPNAESVAPITVETNNSSVDEERKRLEKELEMFKNKKKR
;
A
#
# COMPACT_ATOMS: atom_id res chain seq x y z
N MET A 1 -20.31 -48.99 -8.75
CA MET A 1 -21.45 -48.42 -9.52
C MET A 1 -20.86 -47.40 -10.47
N SER A 2 -20.53 -47.82 -11.68
CA SER A 2 -20.06 -46.92 -12.73
C SER A 2 -21.29 -46.32 -13.40
N ILE A 3 -21.61 -45.08 -13.06
CA ILE A 3 -22.49 -44.27 -13.91
C ILE A 3 -21.63 -43.99 -15.14
N GLU A 4 -21.87 -44.71 -16.25
CA GLU A 4 -21.32 -44.35 -17.55
C GLU A 4 -21.92 -42.99 -17.95
N LYS A 5 -21.33 -41.90 -17.44
CA LYS A 5 -21.63 -40.57 -17.94
C LYS A 5 -21.27 -40.56 -19.42
N GLN A 6 -22.29 -40.37 -20.24
CA GLN A 6 -22.14 -40.33 -21.68
C GLN A 6 -21.45 -39.01 -22.06
N HIS A 7 -20.16 -39.09 -22.42
CA HIS A 7 -19.32 -37.92 -22.72
C HIS A 7 -19.94 -36.94 -23.72
N TRP A 8 -20.79 -37.42 -24.63
CA TRP A 8 -21.43 -36.63 -25.68
C TRP A 8 -22.55 -35.72 -25.19
N MET A 9 -23.09 -35.93 -23.97
CA MET A 9 -23.99 -34.97 -23.32
C MET A 9 -23.23 -33.79 -22.72
N ASP A 10 -21.96 -34.02 -22.35
CA ASP A 10 -21.17 -33.07 -21.57
C ASP A 10 -20.14 -32.30 -22.41
N VAL A 11 -19.62 -32.87 -23.50
CA VAL A 11 -18.63 -32.24 -24.37
C VAL A 11 -18.76 -32.74 -25.81
N LEU A 12 -18.73 -31.82 -26.76
CA LEU A 12 -18.61 -32.08 -28.19
C LEU A 12 -17.23 -31.66 -28.73
N PRO A 13 -16.72 -32.27 -29.81
CA PRO A 13 -15.45 -31.88 -30.42
C PRO A 13 -15.40 -30.41 -30.86
N ALA A 14 -16.56 -29.85 -31.22
CA ALA A 14 -16.70 -28.47 -31.66
C ALA A 14 -16.78 -27.47 -30.50
N ASP A 15 -16.97 -27.92 -29.26
CA ASP A 15 -17.11 -27.03 -28.12
C ASP A 15 -15.78 -26.29 -27.88
N PRO A 16 -15.79 -24.96 -27.81
CA PRO A 16 -14.62 -24.19 -27.44
C PRO A 16 -14.26 -24.38 -25.96
N TYR A 17 -12.96 -24.33 -25.66
CA TYR A 17 -12.49 -24.23 -24.28
C TYR A 17 -11.41 -23.18 -24.10
N THR A 18 -11.27 -22.74 -22.86
CA THR A 18 -10.20 -21.84 -22.40
C THR A 18 -9.47 -22.52 -21.26
N VAL A 19 -8.15 -22.33 -21.19
CA VAL A 19 -7.32 -22.85 -20.10
C VAL A 19 -6.76 -21.67 -19.30
N LEU A 20 -6.86 -21.75 -17.98
CA LEU A 20 -6.26 -20.83 -17.03
C LEU A 20 -5.52 -21.61 -15.95
N ALA A 21 -4.50 -21.02 -15.35
CA ALA A 21 -3.85 -21.56 -14.15
C ALA A 21 -4.30 -20.76 -12.92
N ALA A 22 -4.69 -21.45 -11.85
CA ALA A 22 -5.08 -20.81 -10.59
C ALA A 22 -3.89 -20.17 -9.84
N GLY A 23 -2.66 -20.59 -10.16
CA GLY A 23 -1.43 -20.12 -9.56
C GLY A 23 -0.21 -20.41 -10.42
N TYR A 24 0.98 -20.22 -9.86
CA TYR A 24 2.23 -20.46 -10.59
C TYR A 24 2.54 -21.95 -10.70
N LEU A 25 2.78 -22.41 -11.92
CA LEU A 25 3.23 -23.77 -12.19
C LEU A 25 4.76 -23.78 -12.36
N HIS A 26 5.47 -24.43 -11.44
CA HIS A 26 6.93 -24.45 -11.41
C HIS A 26 7.51 -25.79 -11.88
N ASN A 27 8.78 -25.80 -12.31
CA ASN A 27 9.47 -27.04 -12.69
C ASN A 27 9.47 -28.11 -11.58
N PHE A 28 9.47 -27.69 -10.32
CA PHE A 28 9.35 -28.60 -9.18
C PHE A 28 8.01 -29.38 -9.19
N HIS A 29 6.92 -28.73 -9.60
CA HIS A 29 5.62 -29.38 -9.75
C HIS A 29 5.66 -30.53 -10.77
N ARG A 30 6.50 -30.45 -11.82
CA ARG A 30 6.67 -31.57 -12.77
C ARG A 30 7.22 -32.81 -12.10
N GLN A 31 8.16 -32.65 -11.17
CA GLN A 31 8.71 -33.77 -10.40
C GLN A 31 7.66 -34.40 -9.50
N VAL A 32 6.88 -33.56 -8.80
CA VAL A 32 5.77 -34.00 -7.95
C VAL A 32 4.71 -34.75 -8.77
N LEU A 33 4.28 -34.19 -9.89
CA LEU A 33 3.29 -34.81 -10.79
C LEU A 33 3.77 -36.16 -11.32
N THR A 34 5.04 -36.27 -11.70
CA THR A 34 5.62 -37.51 -12.26
C THR A 34 5.83 -38.58 -11.19
N MET A 35 6.36 -38.21 -10.02
CA MET A 35 6.78 -39.18 -9.00
C MET A 35 5.66 -39.55 -8.03
N LEU A 36 4.70 -38.66 -7.78
CA LEU A 36 3.63 -38.85 -6.79
C LEU A 36 2.24 -39.03 -7.44
N TYR A 37 1.88 -38.19 -8.42
CA TYR A 37 0.53 -38.25 -9.00
C TYR A 37 0.41 -39.28 -10.12
N GLN A 38 1.39 -39.38 -11.03
CA GLN A 38 1.35 -40.29 -12.18
C GLN A 38 1.07 -41.76 -11.80
N PRO A 39 1.63 -42.32 -10.71
CA PRO A 39 1.30 -43.69 -10.31
C PRO A 39 -0.15 -43.90 -9.86
N ILE A 40 -0.86 -42.81 -9.52
CA ILE A 40 -2.27 -42.83 -9.09
C ILE A 40 -3.19 -42.57 -10.30
N ILE A 41 -2.92 -41.53 -11.09
CA ILE A 41 -3.79 -41.09 -12.19
C ILE A 41 -3.46 -41.73 -13.54
N GLY A 42 -2.27 -42.29 -13.71
CA GLY A 42 -1.78 -42.85 -14.96
C GLY A 42 -1.11 -41.83 -15.89
N SER A 43 -0.44 -42.34 -16.93
CA SER A 43 0.32 -41.51 -17.88
C SER A 43 -0.58 -40.65 -18.79
N GLN A 44 -1.79 -41.12 -19.11
CA GLN A 44 -2.70 -40.40 -20.00
C GLN A 44 -3.25 -39.13 -19.34
N ALA A 45 -3.71 -39.22 -18.08
CA ALA A 45 -4.11 -38.06 -17.30
C ALA A 45 -2.96 -37.07 -17.09
N LEU A 46 -1.74 -37.57 -16.81
CA LEU A 46 -0.55 -36.71 -16.74
C LEU A 46 -0.29 -36.00 -18.07
N SER A 47 -0.41 -36.71 -19.20
CA SER A 47 -0.24 -36.12 -20.52
C SER A 47 -1.27 -35.03 -20.79
N LEU A 48 -2.55 -35.25 -20.44
CA LEU A 48 -3.61 -34.25 -20.56
C LEU A 48 -3.27 -33.00 -19.74
N TYR A 49 -2.86 -33.17 -18.48
CA TYR A 49 -2.46 -32.06 -17.61
C TYR A 49 -1.30 -31.26 -18.21
N MET A 50 -0.27 -31.94 -18.73
CA MET A 50 0.90 -31.28 -19.34
C MET A 50 0.54 -30.56 -20.65
N THR A 51 -0.36 -31.12 -21.46
CA THR A 51 -0.88 -30.47 -22.67
C THR A 51 -1.63 -29.19 -22.30
N LEU A 52 -2.56 -29.26 -21.35
CA LEU A 52 -3.29 -28.08 -20.86
C LEU A 52 -2.35 -27.03 -20.26
N TRP A 53 -1.32 -27.44 -19.50
CA TRP A 53 -0.32 -26.52 -18.98
C TRP A 53 0.41 -25.80 -20.12
N SER A 54 0.88 -26.52 -21.15
CA SER A 54 1.52 -25.89 -22.31
C SER A 54 0.58 -24.96 -23.09
N GLU A 55 -0.71 -25.29 -23.17
CA GLU A 55 -1.71 -24.42 -23.78
C GLU A 55 -1.98 -23.18 -22.93
N CYS A 56 -1.98 -23.27 -21.60
CA CYS A 56 -2.09 -22.13 -20.70
C CYS A 56 -0.95 -21.11 -20.93
N GLU A 57 0.30 -21.59 -21.05
CA GLU A 57 1.45 -20.73 -21.34
C GLU A 57 1.36 -20.03 -22.72
N GLN A 58 0.63 -20.63 -23.67
CA GLN A 58 0.39 -20.07 -25.00
C GLN A 58 -0.85 -19.17 -25.05
N THR A 59 -1.84 -19.40 -24.20
CA THR A 59 -3.12 -18.67 -24.18
C THR A 59 -2.92 -17.22 -23.75
N ASP A 60 -1.93 -16.93 -22.90
CA ASP A 60 -1.49 -15.56 -22.58
C ASP A 60 -1.07 -14.75 -23.83
N LEU A 61 -0.67 -15.44 -24.91
CA LEU A 61 -0.27 -14.83 -26.18
C LEU A 61 -1.43 -14.76 -27.21
N ASN A 62 -2.43 -15.64 -27.12
CA ASN A 62 -3.59 -15.69 -28.02
C ASN A 62 -4.85 -16.19 -27.29
N PRO A 63 -5.60 -15.31 -26.63
CA PRO A 63 -6.90 -15.65 -26.08
C PRO A 63 -7.89 -15.69 -27.23
N ASN A 64 -8.14 -16.87 -27.79
CA ASN A 64 -9.42 -17.34 -28.34
C ASN A 64 -9.25 -18.41 -29.43
N ASN A 65 -10.12 -19.43 -29.34
CA ASN A 65 -10.46 -20.46 -30.33
C ASN A 65 -9.72 -21.81 -30.26
N LEU A 66 -9.42 -22.32 -29.05
CA LEU A 66 -9.16 -23.76 -28.90
C LEU A 66 -10.48 -24.53 -28.85
N THR A 67 -10.54 -25.62 -29.61
CA THR A 67 -11.71 -26.54 -29.64
C THR A 67 -11.27 -27.91 -29.17
N HIS A 68 -12.17 -28.71 -28.62
CA HIS A 68 -11.79 -30.06 -28.19
C HIS A 68 -11.21 -30.92 -29.33
N HIS A 69 -11.56 -30.63 -30.58
CA HIS A 69 -10.92 -31.23 -31.75
C HIS A 69 -9.41 -30.91 -31.85
N SER A 70 -8.96 -29.68 -31.54
CA SER A 70 -7.52 -29.38 -31.51
C SER A 70 -6.79 -30.16 -30.42
N LEU A 71 -7.42 -30.32 -29.25
CA LEU A 71 -6.88 -31.12 -28.16
C LEU A 71 -6.77 -32.62 -28.54
N MET A 72 -7.78 -33.15 -29.22
CA MET A 72 -7.75 -34.51 -29.79
C MET A 72 -6.60 -34.70 -30.77
N LEU A 73 -6.35 -33.73 -31.66
CA LEU A 73 -5.24 -33.76 -32.62
C LEU A 73 -3.88 -33.68 -31.91
N GLY A 74 -3.75 -32.78 -30.92
CA GLY A 74 -2.52 -32.59 -30.15
C GLY A 74 -2.12 -33.82 -29.35
N MET A 75 -3.08 -34.44 -28.65
CA MET A 75 -2.84 -35.66 -27.87
C MET A 75 -2.88 -36.95 -28.71
N ARG A 76 -3.37 -36.88 -29.97
CA ARG A 76 -3.68 -38.05 -30.81
C ARG A 76 -4.57 -39.08 -30.11
N THR A 77 -5.61 -38.60 -29.43
CA THR A 77 -6.57 -39.45 -28.71
C THR A 77 -8.01 -39.06 -29.04
N ASN A 78 -8.95 -39.97 -28.73
CA ASN A 78 -10.37 -39.71 -28.94
C ASN A 78 -10.96 -38.88 -27.78
N LEU A 79 -12.11 -38.23 -28.03
CA LEU A 79 -12.77 -37.38 -27.03
C LEU A 79 -13.19 -38.16 -25.78
N LYS A 80 -13.59 -39.43 -25.92
CA LYS A 80 -14.00 -40.27 -24.79
C LYS A 80 -12.85 -40.46 -23.80
N THR A 81 -11.66 -40.80 -24.29
CA THR A 81 -10.46 -40.98 -23.47
C THR A 81 -10.08 -39.66 -22.79
N ILE A 82 -10.10 -38.54 -23.53
CA ILE A 82 -9.85 -37.21 -22.96
C ILE A 82 -10.83 -36.91 -21.83
N TYR A 83 -12.12 -37.17 -22.03
CA TYR A 83 -13.15 -36.95 -21.01
C TYR A 83 -12.93 -37.81 -19.77
N GLU A 84 -12.62 -39.11 -19.92
CA GLU A 84 -12.29 -39.99 -18.80
C GLU A 84 -11.05 -39.52 -18.03
N GLN A 85 -9.99 -39.09 -18.74
CA GLN A 85 -8.79 -38.55 -18.10
C GLN A 85 -9.05 -37.20 -17.43
N ARG A 86 -9.93 -36.38 -17.99
CA ARG A 86 -10.38 -35.11 -17.40
C ARG A 86 -11.06 -35.37 -16.05
N LEU A 87 -11.97 -36.33 -16.00
CA LEU A 87 -12.64 -36.73 -14.75
C LEU A 87 -11.65 -37.23 -13.70
N MET A 88 -10.57 -37.92 -14.09
CA MET A 88 -9.51 -38.33 -13.17
C MET A 88 -8.75 -37.12 -12.59
N LEU A 89 -8.44 -36.12 -13.43
CA LEU A 89 -7.79 -34.88 -12.98
C LEU A 89 -8.72 -34.04 -12.08
N GLU A 90 -10.01 -34.01 -12.39
CA GLU A 90 -11.04 -33.38 -11.54
C GLU A 90 -11.14 -34.09 -10.19
N GLY A 91 -11.21 -35.43 -10.19
CA GLY A 91 -11.39 -36.23 -8.98
C GLY A 91 -10.23 -36.15 -8.00
N ILE A 92 -9.00 -35.96 -8.49
CA ILE A 92 -7.81 -35.76 -7.65
C ILE A 92 -7.54 -34.28 -7.32
N GLY A 93 -8.32 -33.36 -7.87
CA GLY A 93 -8.23 -31.92 -7.60
C GLY A 93 -7.17 -31.15 -8.39
N LEU A 94 -6.59 -31.74 -9.45
CA LEU A 94 -5.62 -31.07 -10.33
C LEU A 94 -6.27 -30.19 -11.40
N LEU A 95 -7.57 -30.37 -11.64
CA LEU A 95 -8.32 -29.63 -12.65
C LEU A 95 -9.69 -29.23 -12.09
N LYS A 96 -10.07 -27.97 -12.25
CA LYS A 96 -11.45 -27.53 -12.10
C LYS A 96 -12.02 -27.19 -13.46
N VAL A 97 -13.27 -27.60 -13.68
CA VAL A 97 -13.98 -27.38 -14.93
C VAL A 97 -15.21 -26.53 -14.66
N TYR A 98 -15.36 -25.45 -15.41
CA TYR A 98 -16.56 -24.61 -15.39
C TYR A 98 -17.22 -24.65 -16.76
N GLU A 99 -18.54 -24.67 -16.77
CA GLU A 99 -19.36 -24.57 -17.96
C GLU A 99 -19.97 -23.17 -18.05
N GLY A 100 -19.88 -22.56 -19.22
CA GLY A 100 -20.55 -21.29 -19.53
C GLY A 100 -21.25 -21.37 -20.88
N SER A 101 -22.06 -20.35 -21.18
CA SER A 101 -22.72 -20.19 -22.47
C SER A 101 -22.50 -18.78 -22.99
N GLU A 102 -22.12 -18.65 -24.26
CA GLU A 102 -21.98 -17.37 -24.95
C GLU A 102 -22.73 -17.44 -26.29
N GLU A 103 -23.68 -16.54 -26.50
CA GLU A 103 -24.54 -16.53 -27.71
C GLU A 103 -25.22 -17.88 -28.02
N GLY A 104 -25.51 -18.68 -27.00
CA GLY A 104 -26.13 -20.00 -27.15
C GLY A 104 -25.16 -21.15 -27.45
N ASN A 105 -23.86 -20.85 -27.65
CA ASN A 105 -22.82 -21.85 -27.76
C ASN A 105 -22.24 -22.18 -26.39
N LYS A 106 -22.10 -23.48 -26.11
CA LYS A 106 -21.49 -24.00 -24.90
C LYS A 106 -19.97 -23.71 -24.92
N LYS A 107 -19.44 -23.23 -23.80
CA LYS A 107 -18.00 -23.01 -23.61
C LYS A 107 -17.52 -23.62 -22.29
N LEU A 108 -16.32 -24.18 -22.31
CA LEU A 108 -15.70 -24.82 -21.14
C LEU A 108 -14.49 -24.01 -20.68
N LEU A 109 -14.33 -23.87 -19.37
CA LEU A 109 -13.17 -23.26 -18.75
C LEU A 109 -12.44 -24.31 -17.91
N TYR A 110 -11.18 -24.54 -18.24
CA TYR A 110 -10.27 -25.46 -17.56
C TYR A 110 -9.30 -24.67 -16.69
N GLU A 111 -9.51 -24.74 -15.38
CA GLU A 111 -8.66 -24.08 -14.39
C GLU A 111 -7.70 -25.10 -13.77
N LEU A 112 -6.43 -25.06 -14.19
CA LEU A 112 -5.36 -25.91 -13.67
C LEU A 112 -5.01 -25.53 -12.24
N GLN A 113 -4.98 -26.52 -11.35
CA GLN A 113 -4.56 -26.36 -9.96
C GLN A 113 -3.14 -26.92 -9.78
N SER A 114 -2.31 -26.20 -9.03
CA SER A 114 -0.97 -26.69 -8.67
C SER A 114 -1.07 -27.97 -7.84
N PRO A 115 -0.16 -28.95 -8.03
CA PRO A 115 -0.13 -30.13 -7.18
C PRO A 115 0.23 -29.73 -5.74
N LEU A 116 -0.24 -30.52 -4.78
CA LEU A 116 0.18 -30.39 -3.38
C LEU A 116 1.70 -30.48 -3.25
N ASP A 117 2.26 -29.73 -2.31
CA ASP A 117 3.66 -29.88 -1.92
C ASP A 117 3.90 -31.29 -1.35
N PRO A 118 5.13 -31.82 -1.44
CA PRO A 118 5.40 -33.20 -1.01
C PRO A 118 5.02 -33.49 0.44
N HIS A 119 5.20 -32.53 1.34
CA HIS A 119 4.80 -32.69 2.74
C HIS A 119 3.29 -32.87 2.86
N SER A 120 2.50 -31.94 2.31
CA SER A 120 1.04 -32.03 2.32
C SER A 120 0.53 -33.29 1.60
N PHE A 121 1.17 -33.73 0.53
CA PHE A 121 0.83 -34.97 -0.17
C PHE A 121 1.02 -36.23 0.70
N PHE A 122 2.14 -36.32 1.43
CA PHE A 122 2.42 -37.49 2.29
C PHE A 122 1.64 -37.45 3.62
N GLU A 123 1.23 -36.28 4.09
CA GLU A 123 0.33 -36.14 5.23
C GLU A 123 -1.13 -36.44 4.89
N ASP A 124 -1.53 -36.27 3.63
CA ASP A 124 -2.88 -36.59 3.20
C ASP A 124 -3.17 -38.10 3.43
N PRO A 125 -4.19 -38.44 4.24
CA PRO A 125 -4.45 -39.81 4.64
C PRO A 125 -4.87 -40.70 3.46
N ILE A 126 -5.41 -40.12 2.39
CA ILE A 126 -5.94 -40.86 1.24
C ILE A 126 -4.82 -41.02 0.20
N LEU A 127 -4.23 -39.93 -0.27
CA LEU A 127 -3.23 -39.94 -1.34
C LEU A 127 -1.99 -40.74 -0.97
N ASN A 128 -1.53 -40.63 0.27
CA ASN A 128 -0.39 -41.37 0.78
C ASN A 128 -0.63 -42.90 0.72
N ILE A 129 -1.80 -43.35 1.17
CA ILE A 129 -2.18 -44.76 1.15
C ILE A 129 -2.36 -45.26 -0.29
N PHE A 130 -3.01 -44.47 -1.15
CA PHE A 130 -3.16 -44.81 -2.56
C PHE A 130 -1.81 -44.97 -3.26
N LEU A 131 -0.89 -44.02 -3.07
CA LEU A 131 0.46 -44.11 -3.62
C LEU A 131 1.17 -45.37 -3.11
N PHE A 132 1.18 -45.61 -1.80
CA PHE A 132 1.82 -46.79 -1.22
C PHE A 132 1.28 -48.10 -1.80
N LYS A 133 -0.04 -48.17 -2.02
CA LYS A 133 -0.71 -49.33 -2.60
C LYS A 133 -0.37 -49.54 -4.08
N THR A 134 -0.21 -48.46 -4.86
CA THR A 134 0.07 -48.57 -6.31
C THR A 134 1.52 -48.92 -6.62
N ILE A 135 2.50 -48.29 -5.94
CA ILE A 135 3.93 -48.48 -6.26
C ILE A 135 4.65 -49.45 -5.31
N GLY A 136 4.04 -49.80 -4.19
CA GLY A 136 4.61 -50.70 -3.19
C GLY A 136 5.71 -50.06 -2.34
N LYS A 137 6.14 -50.81 -1.31
CA LYS A 137 7.01 -50.30 -0.23
C LYS A 137 8.35 -49.73 -0.72
N THR A 138 9.02 -50.40 -1.65
CA THR A 138 10.38 -50.02 -2.09
C THR A 138 10.37 -48.72 -2.88
N GLN A 139 9.49 -48.60 -3.87
CA GLN A 139 9.37 -47.38 -4.68
C GLN A 139 8.80 -46.23 -3.87
N TYR A 140 7.87 -46.51 -2.95
CA TYR A 140 7.36 -45.51 -2.02
C TYR A 140 8.47 -44.92 -1.14
N GLN A 141 9.32 -45.76 -0.55
CA GLN A 141 10.48 -45.29 0.22
C GLN A 141 11.44 -44.48 -0.63
N ARG A 142 11.66 -44.87 -1.89
CA ARG A 142 12.49 -44.11 -2.83
C ARG A 142 11.90 -42.73 -3.14
N ALA A 143 10.60 -42.65 -3.42
CA ALA A 143 9.90 -41.39 -3.65
C ALA A 143 9.95 -40.50 -2.41
N LYS A 144 9.66 -41.06 -1.23
CA LYS A 144 9.74 -40.33 0.05
C LYS A 144 11.14 -39.80 0.33
N ASN A 145 12.17 -40.62 0.10
CA ASN A 145 13.56 -40.20 0.28
C ASN A 145 13.97 -39.12 -0.73
N PHE A 146 13.49 -39.18 -1.98
CA PHE A 146 13.76 -38.16 -2.99
C PHE A 146 13.22 -36.79 -2.58
N PHE A 147 12.02 -36.74 -2.00
CA PHE A 147 11.40 -35.50 -1.51
C PHE A 147 11.78 -35.15 -0.06
N SER A 148 12.66 -35.92 0.55
CA SER A 148 13.19 -35.67 1.88
C SER A 148 14.60 -35.08 1.81
N ARG A 149 14.90 -34.14 2.70
CA ARG A 149 16.27 -33.69 2.97
C ARG A 149 16.70 -34.15 4.35
N GLN A 150 18.02 -34.32 4.52
CA GLN A 150 18.58 -34.56 5.84
C GLN A 150 18.24 -33.37 6.73
N ALA A 151 17.54 -33.63 7.83
CA ALA A 151 17.27 -32.61 8.83
C ALA A 151 18.60 -32.27 9.52
N PHE A 152 18.97 -30.99 9.53
CA PHE A 152 20.12 -30.54 10.31
C PHE A 152 19.65 -30.32 11.74
N SER A 153 20.25 -31.04 12.69
CA SER A 153 20.05 -30.73 14.11
C SER A 153 20.58 -29.33 14.38
N LYS A 154 19.73 -28.48 14.97
CA LYS A 154 20.12 -27.15 15.44
C LYS A 154 20.67 -27.16 16.87
N GLU A 155 20.87 -28.34 17.45
CA GLU A 155 21.47 -28.47 18.78
C GLU A 155 22.86 -27.85 18.80
N GLY A 156 23.09 -26.92 19.74
CA GLY A 156 24.34 -26.15 19.84
C GLY A 156 24.42 -24.89 18.98
N TYR A 157 23.43 -24.62 18.11
CA TYR A 157 23.37 -23.39 17.32
C TYR A 157 22.39 -22.39 17.96
N ARG A 158 22.84 -21.15 18.15
CA ARG A 158 21.97 -20.03 18.55
C ARG A 158 21.59 -19.24 17.30
N ASP A 159 20.30 -18.97 17.14
CA ASP A 159 19.84 -18.06 16.08
C ASP A 159 20.35 -16.64 16.38
N ILE A 160 21.14 -16.09 15.47
CA ILE A 160 21.68 -14.72 15.52
C ILE A 160 21.13 -13.87 14.37
N SER A 161 20.06 -14.31 13.72
CA SER A 161 19.42 -13.57 12.63
C SER A 161 18.86 -12.26 13.15
N SER A 162 19.31 -11.15 12.56
CA SER A 162 18.81 -9.82 12.89
C SER A 162 17.35 -9.68 12.43
N SER A 163 16.50 -9.07 13.26
CA SER A 163 15.14 -8.71 12.83
C SER A 163 15.20 -7.57 11.81
N PHE A 164 14.18 -7.47 10.96
CA PHE A 164 14.12 -6.41 9.95
C PHE A 164 14.22 -5.02 10.58
N ASP A 165 13.52 -4.80 11.70
CA ASP A 165 13.50 -3.52 12.43
C ASP A 165 14.89 -3.11 12.96
N SER A 166 15.75 -4.11 13.26
CA SER A 166 17.10 -3.86 13.77
C SER A 166 18.10 -3.43 12.69
N VAL A 167 17.83 -3.74 11.42
CA VAL A 167 18.74 -3.46 10.28
C VAL A 167 18.19 -2.36 9.38
N PHE A 168 16.87 -2.28 9.24
CA PHE A 168 16.20 -1.34 8.34
C PHE A 168 15.37 -0.34 9.16
N GLN A 169 15.91 0.86 9.35
CA GLN A 169 15.17 1.96 9.95
C GLN A 169 14.19 2.55 8.92
N THR A 170 12.90 2.50 9.26
CA THR A 170 11.76 3.23 8.66
C THR A 170 11.42 2.96 7.18
N VAL A 171 10.31 2.26 6.98
CA VAL A 171 9.41 2.51 5.84
C VAL A 171 8.06 2.93 6.44
N THR A 172 7.48 4.02 5.92
CA THR A 172 6.20 4.58 6.35
C THR A 172 5.07 3.54 6.34
N MET A 173 4.24 3.61 7.39
CA MET A 173 3.21 2.66 7.82
C MET A 173 2.12 2.28 6.79
N GLU A 174 2.09 2.91 5.62
CA GLU A 174 1.06 2.70 4.60
C GLU A 174 1.33 1.45 3.73
N GLN A 175 2.58 0.95 3.71
CA GLN A 175 2.96 -0.24 2.91
C GLN A 175 2.99 -1.56 3.71
N LEU A 176 2.84 -1.50 5.04
CA LEU A 176 2.98 -2.67 5.93
C LEU A 176 1.67 -3.46 6.12
N HIS A 177 0.53 -2.92 5.70
CA HIS A 177 -0.79 -3.49 5.99
C HIS A 177 -1.18 -4.71 5.12
N GLU A 178 -0.39 -5.10 4.12
CA GLU A 178 -0.73 -6.23 3.23
C GLU A 178 -0.02 -7.55 3.54
N ILE A 179 0.98 -7.60 4.43
CA ILE A 179 1.84 -8.80 4.56
C ILE A 179 1.42 -9.75 5.70
N GLN A 180 0.56 -9.33 6.61
CA GLN A 180 0.19 -10.15 7.77
C GLN A 180 -1.11 -10.93 7.55
N LYS A 181 -0.96 -12.17 7.08
CA LYS A 181 -1.89 -13.26 7.43
C LYS A 181 -1.11 -14.46 7.97
N ASN A 182 -1.41 -14.78 9.22
CA ASN A 182 -1.29 -16.06 9.92
C ASN A 182 0.08 -16.74 9.93
N ASN A 183 0.76 -16.64 11.08
CA ASN A 183 1.82 -17.54 11.50
C ASN A 183 1.37 -18.30 12.75
N GLU A 184 0.81 -19.49 12.56
CA GLU A 184 0.99 -20.58 13.50
C GLU A 184 1.62 -21.73 12.72
N ILE A 185 2.92 -21.99 12.96
CA ILE A 185 3.54 -23.26 12.60
C ILE A 185 3.94 -23.89 13.92
N THR A 186 3.06 -24.74 14.44
CA THR A 186 3.35 -25.71 15.49
C THR A 186 4.41 -26.66 14.93
N GLN A 187 5.66 -26.51 15.35
CA GLN A 187 6.73 -27.44 15.01
C GLN A 187 6.68 -28.62 15.99
N SER A 188 6.19 -29.76 15.52
CA SER A 188 6.45 -31.06 16.13
C SER A 188 7.14 -31.94 15.09
N GLU A 189 8.43 -31.71 14.84
CA GLU A 189 9.27 -32.60 14.03
C GLU A 189 10.08 -33.51 14.97
N THR A 190 9.56 -34.70 15.26
CA THR A 190 10.27 -35.76 16.02
C THR A 190 10.89 -36.82 15.10
N GLN A 191 11.23 -36.50 13.86
CA GLN A 191 11.87 -37.46 12.95
C GLN A 191 13.07 -36.83 12.23
N ASN A 192 14.17 -37.59 12.12
CA ASN A 192 15.46 -37.21 11.52
C ASN A 192 15.40 -36.94 9.99
N THR A 193 14.24 -36.59 9.45
CA THR A 193 14.00 -36.46 8.01
C THR A 193 12.96 -35.36 7.77
N ARG A 194 13.31 -34.33 6.99
CA ARG A 194 12.42 -33.20 6.68
C ARG A 194 11.92 -33.30 5.25
N LEU A 195 10.59 -33.36 5.07
CA LEU A 195 9.96 -33.30 3.76
C LEU A 195 10.02 -31.87 3.19
N LEU A 196 10.23 -31.76 1.89
CA LEU A 196 10.19 -30.49 1.18
C LEU A 196 8.77 -29.91 1.28
N LYS A 197 8.68 -28.66 1.75
CA LYS A 197 7.46 -27.86 1.79
C LYS A 197 7.69 -26.61 0.97
N GLU A 198 6.68 -26.18 0.23
CA GLU A 198 6.73 -24.90 -0.47
C GLU A 198 6.86 -23.78 0.57
N GLN A 199 8.03 -23.13 0.58
CA GLN A 199 8.25 -22.00 1.48
C GLN A 199 7.50 -20.80 0.90
N GLN A 200 6.44 -20.36 1.57
CA GLN A 200 5.89 -19.04 1.31
C GLN A 200 7.01 -17.99 1.45
N PRO A 201 6.96 -16.89 0.67
CA PRO A 201 7.98 -15.85 0.75
C PRO A 201 8.21 -15.41 2.20
N LEU A 202 9.46 -15.12 2.56
CA LEU A 202 9.85 -14.66 3.90
C LEU A 202 8.92 -13.53 4.36
N LYS A 203 8.04 -13.84 5.32
CA LYS A 203 7.20 -12.83 5.98
C LYS A 203 8.04 -12.12 7.04
N ILE A 204 8.42 -10.88 6.72
CA ILE A 204 9.08 -9.97 7.64
C ILE A 204 8.17 -9.76 8.86
N SER A 205 8.61 -10.23 10.02
CA SER A 205 7.89 -10.04 11.29
C SER A 205 8.45 -8.79 11.96
N VAL A 206 7.69 -7.70 11.92
CA VAL A 206 7.95 -6.51 12.73
C VAL A 206 7.54 -6.83 14.16
N LYS A 207 8.47 -6.79 15.11
CA LYS A 207 8.10 -6.92 16.52
C LYS A 207 7.49 -5.58 16.96
N MET A 208 6.18 -5.55 17.16
CA MET A 208 5.47 -4.39 17.70
C MET A 208 5.71 -4.34 19.22
N GLU A 209 6.87 -3.85 19.65
CA GLU A 209 7.35 -3.86 21.06
C GLU A 209 6.67 -2.82 21.98
N GLU A 210 5.66 -2.06 21.55
CA GLU A 210 5.04 -1.02 22.38
C GLU A 210 3.78 -1.45 23.18
N PHE A 211 3.19 -2.63 22.92
CA PHE A 211 1.99 -3.08 23.65
C PHE A 211 2.28 -4.30 24.54
N ASP A 212 2.33 -4.07 25.85
CA ASP A 212 2.45 -5.14 26.85
C ASP A 212 1.12 -5.91 26.98
N TYR A 213 1.04 -7.02 26.25
CA TYR A 213 -0.13 -7.87 26.20
C TYR A 213 -0.35 -8.64 27.50
N ASP A 214 0.71 -8.96 28.24
CA ASP A 214 0.62 -9.68 29.51
C ASP A 214 0.03 -8.75 30.58
N LEU A 215 0.46 -7.49 30.63
CA LEU A 215 -0.15 -6.46 31.48
C LEU A 215 -1.63 -6.21 31.15
N PHE A 216 -1.98 -6.24 29.86
CA PHE A 216 -3.38 -6.14 29.40
C PHE A 216 -4.24 -7.30 29.91
N LEU A 217 -3.74 -8.54 29.81
CA LEU A 217 -4.42 -9.73 30.30
C LEU A 217 -4.52 -9.77 31.82
N ASP A 218 -3.48 -9.38 32.55
CA ASP A 218 -3.49 -9.30 34.01
C ASP A 218 -4.49 -8.25 34.53
N GLY A 219 -4.71 -7.19 33.74
CA GLY A 219 -5.76 -6.22 33.99
C GLY A 219 -7.17 -6.79 33.86
N LEU A 220 -7.37 -7.87 33.11
CA LEU A 220 -8.67 -8.50 32.86
C LEU A 220 -8.86 -9.71 33.79
N SER A 221 -9.70 -9.55 34.82
CA SER A 221 -10.08 -10.69 35.64
C SER A 221 -10.94 -11.69 34.84
N ASP A 222 -10.63 -12.98 34.94
CA ASP A 222 -11.28 -14.11 34.24
C ASP A 222 -12.82 -14.16 34.43
N SER A 223 -13.35 -13.47 35.45
CA SER A 223 -14.78 -13.37 35.77
C SER A 223 -15.58 -12.46 34.85
N PHE A 224 -14.95 -11.54 34.10
CA PHE A 224 -15.66 -10.61 33.19
C PHE A 224 -15.41 -10.91 31.71
N VAL A 225 -14.22 -11.40 31.34
CA VAL A 225 -13.90 -11.76 29.95
C VAL A 225 -13.12 -13.07 29.97
N PRO A 226 -13.69 -14.18 29.47
CA PRO A 226 -12.98 -15.44 29.48
C PRO A 226 -11.87 -15.41 28.42
N LYS A 227 -10.68 -15.95 28.75
CA LYS A 227 -9.51 -15.99 27.86
C LYS A 227 -9.78 -16.58 26.47
N ARG A 228 -10.79 -17.46 26.36
CA ARG A 228 -11.28 -18.05 25.11
C ARG A 228 -11.87 -17.04 24.11
N SER A 229 -12.29 -15.86 24.58
CA SER A 229 -12.87 -14.82 23.72
C SER A 229 -11.81 -14.03 22.94
N PHE A 230 -10.53 -14.17 23.31
CA PHE A 230 -9.40 -13.61 22.57
C PHE A 230 -8.93 -14.56 21.47
N THR A 231 -9.68 -14.60 20.37
CA THR A 231 -9.23 -15.26 19.14
C THR A 231 -7.99 -14.55 18.58
N ALA A 232 -7.21 -15.24 17.73
CA ALA A 232 -6.04 -14.64 17.09
C ALA A 232 -6.39 -13.33 16.35
N GLU A 233 -7.55 -13.30 15.69
CA GLU A 233 -8.07 -12.11 15.00
C GLU A 233 -8.33 -10.95 15.97
N VAL A 234 -8.94 -11.21 17.13
CA VAL A 234 -9.22 -10.17 18.15
C VAL A 234 -7.92 -9.65 18.78
N LYS A 235 -6.93 -10.51 19.01
CA LYS A 235 -5.62 -10.08 19.51
C LYS A 235 -4.93 -9.15 18.52
N GLU A 236 -4.99 -9.51 17.23
CA GLU A 236 -4.40 -8.69 16.17
C GLU A 236 -5.10 -7.34 16.03
N THR A 237 -6.44 -7.29 16.12
CA THR A 237 -7.17 -6.01 16.09
C THR A 237 -6.86 -5.14 17.30
N ILE A 238 -6.74 -5.72 18.50
CA ILE A 238 -6.34 -5.00 19.71
C ILE A 238 -4.96 -4.36 19.52
N LEU A 239 -3.97 -5.11 19.03
CA LEU A 239 -2.63 -4.60 18.77
C LEU A 239 -2.64 -3.46 17.73
N LYS A 240 -3.40 -3.63 16.64
CA LYS A 240 -3.57 -2.61 15.61
C LYS A 240 -4.19 -1.33 16.15
N LEU A 241 -5.23 -1.45 16.98
CA LEU A 241 -5.93 -0.31 17.57
C LEU A 241 -5.07 0.38 18.64
N ALA A 242 -4.36 -0.40 19.46
CA ALA A 242 -3.42 0.12 20.45
C ALA A 242 -2.33 0.98 19.80
N PHE A 243 -1.77 0.50 18.69
CA PHE A 243 -0.80 1.25 17.91
C PHE A 243 -1.43 2.47 17.23
N LEU A 244 -2.56 2.31 16.53
CA LEU A 244 -3.18 3.37 15.73
C LEU A 244 -3.61 4.58 16.57
N TYR A 245 -4.10 4.31 17.78
CA TYR A 245 -4.69 5.32 18.66
C TYR A 245 -3.84 5.59 19.91
N GLY A 246 -2.65 4.98 20.02
CA GLY A 246 -1.77 5.11 21.19
C GLY A 246 -2.44 4.65 22.50
N ILE A 247 -3.27 3.62 22.45
CA ILE A 247 -4.08 3.17 23.59
C ILE A 247 -3.22 2.30 24.51
N ASN A 248 -3.08 2.72 25.77
CA ASN A 248 -2.35 1.96 26.78
C ASN A 248 -3.08 0.65 27.15
N PRO A 249 -2.37 -0.41 27.61
CA PRO A 249 -2.98 -1.67 28.06
C PRO A 249 -4.17 -1.51 29.02
N ILE A 250 -4.07 -0.56 29.96
CA ILE A 250 -5.11 -0.24 30.95
C ILE A 250 -6.35 0.39 30.29
N GLN A 251 -6.15 1.23 29.28
CA GLN A 251 -7.25 1.89 28.55
C GLN A 251 -7.94 0.89 27.63
N MET A 252 -7.16 0.04 26.96
CA MET A 252 -7.65 -1.01 26.07
C MET A 252 -8.59 -1.99 26.78
N LYS A 253 -8.33 -2.29 28.06
CA LYS A 253 -9.26 -3.06 28.91
C LYS A 253 -10.67 -2.48 28.90
N THR A 254 -10.80 -1.16 29.05
CA THR A 254 -12.11 -0.50 29.13
C THR A 254 -12.86 -0.58 27.80
N ILE A 255 -12.12 -0.47 26.69
CA ILE A 255 -12.65 -0.57 25.33
C ILE A 255 -13.13 -2.00 25.04
N VAL A 256 -12.33 -3.00 25.41
CA VAL A 256 -12.69 -4.42 25.23
C VAL A 256 -13.89 -4.82 26.10
N MET A 257 -14.01 -4.26 27.31
CA MET A 257 -15.17 -4.49 28.18
C MET A 257 -16.48 -3.92 27.59
N ARG A 258 -16.41 -2.80 26.87
CA ARG A 258 -17.58 -2.19 26.21
C ARG A 258 -17.96 -2.90 24.91
N ALA A 259 -16.96 -3.43 24.20
CA ALA A 259 -17.15 -4.19 22.97
C ALA A 259 -17.63 -5.64 23.19
N LEU A 260 -17.95 -6.02 24.43
CA LEU A 260 -18.40 -7.36 24.78
C LEU A 260 -19.91 -7.51 24.53
N ASN A 261 -20.30 -8.50 23.74
CA ASN A 261 -21.72 -8.82 23.52
C ASN A 261 -22.29 -9.67 24.68
N ASP A 262 -23.62 -9.78 24.78
CA ASP A 262 -24.34 -10.57 25.81
C ASP A 262 -23.91 -12.06 25.90
N GLU A 263 -23.27 -12.59 24.86
CA GLU A 263 -22.70 -13.95 24.81
C GLU A 263 -21.21 -14.05 25.23
N ASN A 264 -20.61 -12.97 25.76
CA ASN A 264 -19.18 -12.86 26.08
C ASN A 264 -18.23 -13.04 24.87
N LYS A 265 -18.70 -12.74 23.65
CA LYS A 265 -17.88 -12.72 22.42
C LYS A 265 -17.51 -11.29 22.04
N ILE A 266 -16.27 -11.10 21.59
CA ILE A 266 -15.76 -9.80 21.12
C ILE A 266 -15.92 -9.75 19.60
N ASN A 267 -16.72 -8.81 19.11
CA ASN A 267 -16.81 -8.54 17.67
C ASN A 267 -15.73 -7.50 17.28
N THR A 268 -14.99 -7.79 16.21
CA THR A 268 -13.91 -6.92 15.71
C THR A 268 -14.42 -5.55 15.25
N GLU A 269 -15.64 -5.48 14.72
CA GLU A 269 -16.26 -4.22 14.29
C GLU A 269 -16.71 -3.37 15.48
N SER A 270 -17.31 -3.99 16.50
CA SER A 270 -17.68 -3.30 17.74
C SER A 270 -16.44 -2.76 18.47
N LEU A 271 -15.35 -3.54 18.50
CA LEU A 271 -14.08 -3.10 19.08
C LEU A 271 -13.48 -1.89 18.36
N ARG A 272 -13.60 -1.83 17.03
CA ARG A 272 -13.15 -0.67 16.23
C ARG A 272 -13.98 0.57 16.53
N LEU A 273 -15.31 0.41 16.63
CA LEU A 273 -16.22 1.51 16.94
C LEU A 273 -15.94 2.08 18.33
N GLU A 274 -15.84 1.22 19.35
CA GLU A 274 -15.53 1.62 20.73
C GLU A 274 -14.13 2.25 20.86
N ALA A 275 -13.13 1.75 20.14
CA ALA A 275 -11.80 2.37 20.13
C ALA A 275 -11.82 3.76 19.49
N ARG A 276 -12.60 3.93 18.42
CA ARG A 276 -12.81 5.23 17.75
C ARG A 276 -13.55 6.20 18.67
N GLU A 277 -14.62 5.76 19.32
CA GLU A 277 -15.40 6.58 20.26
C GLU A 277 -14.57 6.96 21.49
N TRP A 278 -13.80 6.01 22.05
CA TRP A 278 -12.87 6.28 23.14
C TRP A 278 -11.84 7.34 22.75
N TYR A 279 -11.27 7.23 21.55
CA TYR A 279 -10.31 8.20 21.04
C TYR A 279 -10.94 9.59 20.87
N GLN A 280 -12.13 9.65 20.27
CA GLN A 280 -12.90 10.89 20.08
C GLN A 280 -13.31 11.55 21.40
N PHE A 281 -13.64 10.75 22.41
CA PHE A 281 -13.98 11.22 23.76
C PHE A 281 -12.75 11.78 24.49
N GLN A 282 -11.61 11.11 24.41
CA GLN A 282 -10.38 11.53 25.07
C GLN A 282 -9.76 12.79 24.43
N HIS A 283 -9.91 12.94 23.11
CA HIS A 283 -9.32 14.03 22.31
C HIS A 283 -10.34 15.08 21.85
N HIS A 284 -11.54 15.12 22.46
CA HIS A 284 -12.59 16.13 22.23
C HIS A 284 -12.94 16.37 20.74
N GLU A 285 -13.47 15.35 20.06
CA GLU A 285 -13.90 15.35 18.64
C GLU A 285 -12.80 15.41 17.58
N ALA A 286 -11.51 15.47 17.93
CA ALA A 286 -10.44 15.36 16.94
C ALA A 286 -10.22 13.90 16.50
N LEU A 287 -10.66 13.55 15.28
CA LEU A 287 -10.19 12.37 14.56
C LEU A 287 -8.65 12.43 14.37
N PRO A 288 -7.93 11.29 14.25
CA PRO A 288 -6.48 11.31 14.06
C PRO A 288 -6.11 12.11 12.81
N THR A 289 -5.37 13.18 13.05
CA THR A 289 -5.17 14.30 12.14
C THR A 289 -4.28 13.92 10.96
N ILE A 290 -4.88 13.56 9.83
CA ILE A 290 -4.18 13.40 8.53
C ILE A 290 -3.39 14.68 8.13
N VAL A 291 -3.75 15.83 8.71
CA VAL A 291 -3.13 17.15 8.52
C VAL A 291 -1.67 17.22 8.99
N GLU A 292 -1.17 16.24 9.77
CA GLU A 292 0.24 16.19 10.19
C GLU A 292 1.14 15.33 9.29
N LYS A 293 0.58 14.66 8.27
CA LYS A 293 1.37 13.87 7.32
C LYS A 293 2.20 14.78 6.40
N VAL A 294 3.41 14.32 6.09
CA VAL A 294 4.33 14.95 5.14
C VAL A 294 4.32 14.20 3.81
N GLN A 295 4.79 14.81 2.71
CA GLN A 295 4.79 14.18 1.38
C GLN A 295 5.51 12.81 1.44
N PRO A 296 4.92 11.72 0.92
CA PRO A 296 5.56 10.40 0.92
C PRO A 296 6.89 10.41 0.15
N ILE A 297 7.89 9.67 0.63
CA ILE A 297 9.27 9.64 0.08
C ILE A 297 9.28 9.28 -1.42
N GLN A 298 8.34 8.45 -1.88
CA GLN A 298 8.22 8.03 -3.28
C GLN A 298 7.83 9.17 -4.24
N HIS A 299 7.17 10.19 -3.72
CA HIS A 299 6.74 11.37 -4.46
C HIS A 299 7.58 12.62 -4.12
N ARG A 300 8.72 12.43 -3.45
CA ARG A 300 9.73 13.47 -3.23
C ARG A 300 10.75 13.43 -4.35
N GLU A 301 10.95 14.56 -5.02
CA GLU A 301 11.84 14.62 -6.18
C GLU A 301 13.27 15.05 -5.82
N LEU A 302 13.52 15.59 -4.62
CA LEU A 302 14.83 16.05 -4.18
C LEU A 302 15.53 15.01 -3.29
N LYS A 303 16.72 14.55 -3.72
CA LYS A 303 17.58 13.62 -2.97
C LYS A 303 18.95 14.22 -2.59
N ALA A 304 19.23 15.48 -2.93
CA ALA A 304 20.50 16.16 -2.70
C ALA A 304 20.30 17.57 -2.11
N GLU A 305 21.36 18.16 -1.57
CA GLU A 305 21.32 19.51 -0.99
C GLU A 305 20.89 20.55 -2.04
N PRO A 306 19.87 21.38 -1.76
CA PRO A 306 19.30 22.30 -2.75
C PRO A 306 20.26 23.45 -3.06
N THR A 307 20.56 23.65 -4.34
CA THR A 307 21.52 24.67 -4.79
C THR A 307 20.80 25.98 -5.18
N THR A 308 19.53 25.90 -5.59
CA THR A 308 18.71 27.05 -6.00
C THR A 308 17.57 27.37 -5.02
N GLN A 309 17.06 28.61 -5.07
CA GLN A 309 15.95 29.07 -4.21
C GLN A 309 14.64 28.29 -4.47
N GLU A 310 14.38 27.90 -5.71
CA GLU A 310 13.21 27.06 -6.06
C GLU A 310 13.33 25.64 -5.49
N GLU A 311 14.52 25.04 -5.51
CA GLU A 311 14.77 23.71 -4.92
C GLU A 311 14.60 23.72 -3.40
N LYS A 312 15.00 24.80 -2.72
CA LYS A 312 14.77 24.97 -1.28
C LYS A 312 13.27 25.01 -0.95
N LEU A 313 12.49 25.71 -1.77
CA LEU A 313 11.04 25.81 -1.57
C LEU A 313 10.32 24.47 -1.80
N ILE A 314 10.72 23.72 -2.83
CA ILE A 314 10.21 22.37 -3.07
C ILE A 314 10.53 21.46 -1.88
N GLN A 315 11.75 21.51 -1.35
CA GLN A 315 12.12 20.74 -0.17
C GLN A 315 11.24 21.10 1.04
N CYS A 316 10.98 22.38 1.30
CA CYS A 316 10.09 22.82 2.37
C CYS A 316 8.67 22.25 2.20
N PHE A 317 8.10 22.31 1.01
CA PHE A 317 6.77 21.75 0.76
C PHE A 317 6.71 20.22 0.88
N GLU A 318 7.82 19.51 0.61
CA GLU A 318 7.89 18.06 0.75
C GLU A 318 8.09 17.60 2.21
N THR A 319 8.76 18.40 3.04
CA THR A 319 9.12 18.03 4.43
C THR A 319 8.18 18.58 5.49
N ILE A 320 7.40 19.61 5.19
CA ILE A 320 6.49 20.27 6.14
C ILE A 320 5.05 19.76 5.92
N SER A 321 4.28 19.62 7.00
CA SER A 321 2.86 19.26 6.90
C SER A 321 1.99 20.49 6.58
N PRO A 322 0.84 20.33 5.91
CA PRO A 322 -0.10 21.42 5.64
C PRO A 322 -0.50 22.25 6.86
N ARG A 323 -0.63 21.61 8.03
CA ARG A 323 -0.88 22.30 9.30
C ARG A 323 0.29 23.20 9.68
N GLN A 324 1.50 22.65 9.65
CA GLN A 324 2.71 23.34 10.04
C GLN A 324 3.02 24.48 9.07
N TYR A 325 2.75 24.29 7.77
CA TYR A 325 2.89 25.32 6.76
C TYR A 325 1.94 26.51 7.00
N LEU A 326 0.67 26.27 7.33
CA LEU A 326 -0.27 27.33 7.72
C LEU A 326 0.19 28.08 8.97
N LYS A 327 0.74 27.36 9.95
CA LYS A 327 1.29 27.95 11.17
C LYS A 327 2.48 28.87 10.88
N GLU A 328 3.36 28.47 9.96
CA GLU A 328 4.52 29.26 9.55
C GLU A 328 4.14 30.54 8.81
N ILE A 329 3.18 30.48 7.88
CA ILE A 329 2.68 31.69 7.18
C ILE A 329 2.02 32.67 8.17
N SER A 330 1.36 32.14 9.20
CA SER A 330 0.64 32.93 10.20
C SER A 330 1.55 33.46 11.32
N GLY A 331 2.88 33.32 11.20
CA GLY A 331 3.84 33.81 12.19
C GLY A 331 3.85 33.03 13.50
N GLY A 332 3.45 31.76 13.47
CA GLY A 332 3.46 30.86 14.64
C GLY A 332 2.11 30.71 15.35
N ALA A 333 1.09 31.47 14.95
CA ALA A 333 -0.28 31.31 15.46
C ALA A 333 -0.90 29.98 15.00
N GLU A 334 -1.69 29.33 15.87
CA GLU A 334 -2.36 28.09 15.50
C GLU A 334 -3.41 28.33 14.41
N PRO A 335 -3.44 27.49 13.34
CA PRO A 335 -4.45 27.60 12.29
C PRO A 335 -5.87 27.47 12.86
N SER A 336 -6.82 28.22 12.29
CA SER A 336 -8.21 28.14 12.72
C SER A 336 -8.81 26.76 12.38
N GLU A 337 -9.80 26.30 13.14
CA GLU A 337 -10.52 25.05 12.83
C GLU A 337 -11.15 25.05 11.43
N ALA A 338 -11.55 26.22 10.93
CA ALA A 338 -12.09 26.37 9.59
C ALA A 338 -11.02 26.09 8.52
N ASP A 339 -9.78 26.53 8.74
CA ASP A 339 -8.67 26.29 7.81
C ASP A 339 -8.21 24.83 7.87
N LEU A 340 -8.21 24.21 9.05
CA LEU A 340 -7.90 22.79 9.23
C LEU A 340 -8.91 21.89 8.50
N LYS A 341 -10.21 22.20 8.59
CA LYS A 341 -11.27 21.49 7.86
C LYS A 341 -11.11 21.59 6.34
N ILE A 342 -10.66 22.76 5.84
CA ILE A 342 -10.39 22.94 4.41
C ILE A 342 -9.25 22.01 3.96
N ILE A 343 -8.17 21.91 4.74
CA ILE A 343 -7.07 20.99 4.42
C ILE A 343 -7.55 19.55 4.42
N GLU A 344 -8.28 19.15 5.46
CA GLU A 344 -8.81 17.80 5.60
C GLU A 344 -9.66 17.40 4.38
N GLU A 345 -10.57 18.26 3.96
CA GLU A 345 -11.42 18.05 2.79
C GLU A 345 -10.60 17.89 1.49
N ILE A 346 -9.52 18.65 1.32
CA ILE A 346 -8.65 18.53 0.15
C ILE A 346 -7.84 17.23 0.16
N MET A 347 -7.38 16.80 1.33
CA MET A 347 -6.56 15.60 1.47
C MET A 347 -7.41 14.32 1.40
N ILE A 348 -8.62 14.33 1.96
CA ILE A 348 -9.51 13.16 2.02
C ILE A 348 -10.35 13.07 0.74
N ASP A 349 -11.12 14.11 0.42
CA ASP A 349 -12.10 14.03 -0.66
C ASP A 349 -11.45 14.16 -2.03
N GLN A 350 -10.46 15.05 -2.16
CA GLN A 350 -9.73 15.25 -3.42
C GLN A 350 -8.46 14.39 -3.53
N LYS A 351 -8.13 13.61 -2.48
CA LYS A 351 -6.98 12.71 -2.42
C LYS A 351 -5.64 13.37 -2.78
N LEU A 352 -5.49 14.67 -2.51
CA LEU A 352 -4.23 15.37 -2.78
C LEU A 352 -3.18 14.98 -1.73
N LEU A 353 -1.96 14.75 -2.20
CA LEU A 353 -0.82 14.45 -1.34
C LEU A 353 -0.41 15.71 -0.52
N PRO A 354 0.17 15.55 0.68
CA PRO A 354 0.41 16.67 1.60
C PRO A 354 1.26 17.80 1.01
N GLY A 355 2.30 17.48 0.23
CA GLY A 355 3.14 18.47 -0.43
C GLY A 355 2.43 19.20 -1.58
N VAL A 356 1.54 18.52 -2.30
CA VAL A 356 0.69 19.15 -3.32
C VAL A 356 -0.33 20.09 -2.65
N ALA A 357 -0.87 19.69 -1.49
CA ALA A 357 -1.73 20.54 -0.69
C ALA A 357 -1.00 21.80 -0.17
N ASN A 358 0.26 21.70 0.25
CA ASN A 358 1.09 22.86 0.62
C ASN A 358 1.21 23.88 -0.51
N VAL A 359 1.51 23.41 -1.73
CA VAL A 359 1.60 24.29 -2.91
C VAL A 359 0.26 24.94 -3.24
N LEU A 360 -0.84 24.19 -3.09
CA LEU A 360 -2.18 24.72 -3.29
C LEU A 360 -2.52 25.83 -2.28
N ILE A 361 -2.18 25.61 -1.01
CA ILE A 361 -2.38 26.59 0.06
C ILE A 361 -1.56 27.86 -0.22
N ASP A 362 -0.27 27.71 -0.57
CA ASP A 362 0.61 28.81 -0.93
C ASP A 362 0.04 29.64 -2.09
N TYR A 363 -0.36 28.96 -3.17
CA TYR A 363 -0.95 29.59 -4.35
C TYR A 363 -2.21 30.40 -4.01
N VAL A 364 -3.12 29.83 -3.21
CA VAL A 364 -4.36 30.50 -2.83
C VAL A 364 -4.08 31.69 -1.91
N MET A 365 -3.16 31.56 -0.96
CA MET A 365 -2.80 32.63 -0.03
C MET A 365 -2.13 33.81 -0.72
N ILE A 366 -1.28 33.55 -1.72
CA ILE A 366 -0.69 34.62 -2.56
C ILE A 366 -1.78 35.34 -3.35
N ARG A 367 -2.78 34.62 -3.88
CA ARG A 367 -3.81 35.21 -4.74
C ARG A 367 -4.86 36.01 -3.96
N LEU A 368 -5.24 35.56 -2.77
CA LEU A 368 -6.31 36.15 -1.96
C LEU A 368 -5.79 37.05 -0.83
N ASP A 369 -4.54 37.50 -0.91
CA ASP A 369 -3.89 38.37 0.07
C ASP A 369 -4.01 37.81 1.50
N LYS A 370 -3.48 36.59 1.67
CA LYS A 370 -3.47 35.79 2.92
C LYS A 370 -4.83 35.31 3.45
N LYS A 371 -5.87 35.26 2.60
CA LYS A 371 -7.19 34.69 2.98
C LYS A 371 -7.41 33.31 2.36
N LEU A 372 -7.81 32.32 3.16
CA LEU A 372 -8.14 30.97 2.69
C LEU A 372 -9.66 30.83 2.48
N SER A 373 -10.12 30.94 1.23
CA SER A 373 -11.55 30.79 0.91
C SER A 373 -11.90 29.34 0.54
N ARG A 374 -12.69 28.66 1.39
CA ARG A 374 -13.10 27.25 1.23
C ARG A 374 -13.53 26.90 -0.19
N ASN A 375 -14.53 27.59 -0.72
CA ASN A 375 -15.11 27.29 -2.03
C ASN A 375 -14.10 27.47 -3.18
N TYR A 376 -13.15 28.38 -3.02
CA TYR A 376 -12.14 28.64 -4.03
C TYR A 376 -11.05 27.57 -4.00
N VAL A 377 -10.59 27.19 -2.80
CA VAL A 377 -9.59 26.12 -2.63
C VAL A 377 -10.12 24.78 -3.15
N ILE A 378 -11.35 24.40 -2.82
CA ILE A 378 -11.96 23.13 -3.28
C ILE A 378 -12.07 23.10 -4.81
N LYS A 379 -12.44 24.21 -5.45
CA LYS A 379 -12.54 24.27 -6.93
C LYS A 379 -11.20 23.98 -7.58
N ILE A 380 -10.12 24.56 -7.09
CA ILE A 380 -8.77 24.32 -7.62
C ILE A 380 -8.32 22.91 -7.28
N ALA A 381 -8.54 22.45 -6.04
CA ALA A 381 -8.22 21.09 -5.64
C ALA A 381 -8.87 20.05 -6.56
N SER A 382 -10.16 20.21 -6.88
CA SER A 382 -10.88 19.35 -7.82
C SER A 382 -10.33 19.40 -9.25
N HIS A 383 -9.76 20.54 -9.65
CA HIS A 383 -9.11 20.68 -10.95
C HIS A 383 -7.75 19.96 -10.98
N TRP A 384 -6.97 20.09 -9.92
CA TRP A 384 -5.67 19.43 -9.78
C TRP A 384 -5.82 17.92 -9.62
N ALA A 385 -6.84 17.45 -8.90
CA ALA A 385 -7.19 16.05 -8.78
C ALA A 385 -7.53 15.44 -10.15
N ARG A 386 -8.33 16.14 -10.98
CA ARG A 386 -8.64 15.69 -12.36
C ARG A 386 -7.42 15.68 -13.29
N LYS A 387 -6.43 16.55 -13.05
CA LYS A 387 -5.16 16.57 -13.77
C LYS A 387 -4.15 15.52 -13.27
N GLY A 388 -4.46 14.79 -12.19
CA GLY A 388 -3.60 13.73 -11.66
C GLY A 388 -2.29 14.22 -11.05
N VAL A 389 -2.30 15.40 -10.42
CA VAL A 389 -1.10 16.02 -9.86
C VAL A 389 -0.66 15.28 -8.59
N THR A 390 0.55 14.71 -8.62
CA THR A 390 1.08 13.91 -7.49
C THR A 390 2.38 14.46 -6.91
N THR A 391 3.13 15.27 -7.66
CA THR A 391 4.40 15.83 -7.19
C THR A 391 4.34 17.35 -6.99
N VAL A 392 5.18 17.84 -6.07
CA VAL A 392 5.28 19.27 -5.73
C VAL A 392 5.67 20.11 -6.95
N LYS A 393 6.59 19.62 -7.80
CA LYS A 393 7.00 20.34 -9.03
C LYS A 393 5.85 20.48 -10.03
N GLN A 394 5.10 19.40 -10.27
CA GLN A 394 3.92 19.44 -11.15
C GLN A 394 2.88 20.43 -10.62
N ALA A 395 2.67 20.47 -9.31
CA ALA A 395 1.78 21.42 -8.65
C ALA A 395 2.24 22.87 -8.83
N MET A 396 3.54 23.16 -8.65
CA MET A 396 4.11 24.50 -8.82
C MET A 396 4.02 25.00 -10.27
N ASP A 397 4.28 24.12 -11.25
CA ASP A 397 4.17 24.47 -12.66
C ASP A 397 2.72 24.77 -13.08
N LEU A 398 1.77 24.02 -12.54
CA LEU A 398 0.35 24.28 -12.76
C LEU A 398 -0.12 25.57 -12.06
N ALA A 399 0.32 25.82 -10.84
CA ALA A 399 0.05 27.07 -10.13
C ALA A 399 0.60 28.27 -10.92
N ARG A 400 1.81 28.17 -11.49
CA ARG A 400 2.41 29.20 -12.34
C ARG A 400 1.59 29.46 -13.61
N LYS A 401 1.18 28.40 -14.31
CA LYS A 401 0.32 28.50 -15.51
C LYS A 401 -1.04 29.13 -15.20
N GLU A 402 -1.71 28.69 -14.12
CA GLU A 402 -3.02 29.23 -13.71
C GLU A 402 -2.92 30.71 -13.27
N PHE A 403 -1.79 31.10 -12.65
CA PHE A 403 -1.50 32.49 -12.32
C PHE A 403 -1.35 33.36 -13.59
N GLU A 404 -0.59 32.88 -14.58
CA GLU A 404 -0.35 33.59 -15.84
C GLU A 404 -1.63 33.72 -16.69
N GLU A 405 -2.42 32.65 -16.82
CA GLU A 405 -3.69 32.63 -17.55
C GLU A 405 -4.71 33.60 -16.93
N THR A 406 -4.80 33.64 -15.60
CA THR A 406 -5.67 34.59 -14.89
C THR A 406 -5.19 36.04 -15.07
N ARG A 407 -3.87 36.27 -15.08
CA ARG A 407 -3.30 37.61 -15.30
C ARG A 407 -3.58 38.11 -16.72
N GLN A 408 -3.45 37.24 -17.72
CA GLN A 408 -3.77 37.56 -19.12
C GLN A 408 -5.28 37.79 -19.32
N GLY A 409 -6.14 36.96 -18.73
CA GLY A 409 -7.60 37.17 -18.75
C GLY A 409 -8.04 38.50 -18.11
N THR A 410 -7.37 38.92 -17.04
CA THR A 410 -7.61 40.22 -16.38
C THR A 410 -7.12 41.39 -17.25
N THR A 411 -6.05 41.21 -18.04
CA THR A 411 -5.60 42.23 -19.02
C THR A 411 -6.51 42.34 -20.24
N VAL A 412 -7.15 41.24 -20.68
CA VAL A 412 -8.14 41.27 -21.76
C VAL A 412 -9.46 41.91 -21.30
N ALA A 413 -9.87 41.70 -20.04
CA ALA A 413 -11.01 42.38 -19.44
C ALA A 413 -10.74 43.87 -19.13
N LYS A 414 -9.52 44.24 -18.73
CA LYS A 414 -9.09 45.65 -18.55
C LYS A 414 -8.72 46.38 -19.85
N ALA A 415 -8.54 45.67 -20.97
CA ALA A 415 -8.37 46.29 -22.28
C ALA A 415 -9.65 46.99 -22.81
N ARG A 416 -10.79 46.86 -22.10
CA ARG A 416 -12.00 47.65 -22.33
C ARG A 416 -12.14 48.90 -21.47
N THR A 417 -11.21 49.19 -20.55
CA THR A 417 -11.24 50.45 -19.78
C THR A 417 -9.83 50.90 -19.36
N GLY A 418 -9.31 51.90 -20.10
CA GLY A 418 -8.61 53.06 -19.53
C GLY A 418 -7.23 52.88 -18.88
N ASN A 419 -6.19 53.17 -19.66
CA ASN A 419 -4.89 53.76 -19.30
C ASN A 419 -4.61 54.09 -17.81
N ARG A 420 -3.60 53.43 -17.22
CA ARG A 420 -2.53 54.09 -16.44
C ARG A 420 -1.35 53.15 -16.21
N ARG A 421 -0.18 53.57 -16.70
CA ARG A 421 1.14 52.98 -16.43
C ARG A 421 1.49 53.15 -14.95
N ASN A 422 1.99 52.09 -14.32
CA ASN A 422 3.09 52.16 -13.37
C ASN A 422 3.80 50.79 -13.29
N LYS A 423 5.13 50.83 -13.40
CA LYS A 423 6.05 49.70 -13.32
C LYS A 423 6.43 49.51 -11.85
N ALA A 424 6.17 48.35 -11.26
CA ALA A 424 6.67 47.98 -9.94
C ALA A 424 7.53 46.70 -10.05
N ILE A 425 8.74 46.83 -9.53
CA ILE A 425 9.81 45.84 -9.46
C ILE A 425 9.47 44.86 -8.32
N ARG A 426 9.52 43.56 -8.57
CA ARG A 426 9.24 42.51 -7.56
C ARG A 426 10.43 42.39 -6.60
N THR A 427 10.23 42.72 -5.34
CA THR A 427 11.08 42.32 -4.21
C THR A 427 10.32 41.30 -3.40
N GLU A 428 10.82 40.07 -3.33
CA GLU A 428 10.29 39.05 -2.44
C GLU A 428 10.76 39.34 -1.02
N ILE A 429 9.82 39.49 -0.10
CA ILE A 429 10.07 39.53 1.34
C ILE A 429 10.28 38.09 1.80
N VAL A 430 11.47 37.82 2.32
CA VAL A 430 11.78 36.60 3.08
C VAL A 430 11.27 36.79 4.51
N PRO A 431 10.61 35.79 5.13
CA PRO A 431 10.10 35.89 6.50
C PRO A 431 11.19 36.13 7.57
N ASP A 432 10.89 37.00 8.54
CA ASP A 432 11.82 37.57 9.53
C ASP A 432 12.41 36.58 10.57
N TRP A 433 12.02 35.30 10.57
CA TRP A 433 12.59 34.31 11.50
C TRP A 433 13.87 33.62 10.97
N LEU A 434 14.27 33.89 9.71
CA LEU A 434 15.47 33.35 9.06
C LEU A 434 16.71 34.25 9.23
N GLN A 435 16.78 35.04 10.30
CA GLN A 435 18.00 35.77 10.70
C GLN A 435 18.36 35.42 12.15
N PRO A 436 19.58 34.95 12.44
CA PRO A 436 20.06 34.88 13.82
C PRO A 436 20.41 36.29 14.33
N ASN A 437 19.84 36.64 15.49
CA ASN A 437 19.92 37.93 16.18
C ASN A 437 21.28 38.66 16.12
N ALA A 438 21.24 39.94 15.71
CA ALA A 438 21.94 41.02 16.40
C ALA A 438 21.16 42.35 16.23
N GLU A 439 20.57 42.77 17.36
CA GLU A 439 20.17 44.13 17.76
C GLU A 439 18.90 44.77 17.17
N SER A 440 17.83 44.59 17.95
CA SER A 440 16.73 45.53 18.25
C SER A 440 17.13 47.01 18.12
N VAL A 441 16.29 47.93 17.64
CA VAL A 441 15.05 48.39 18.29
C VAL A 441 14.08 48.95 17.24
N ALA A 442 12.82 48.50 17.30
CA ALA A 442 11.64 49.07 16.64
C ALA A 442 11.01 50.18 17.52
N PRO A 443 9.87 50.80 17.18
CA PRO A 443 9.31 51.22 15.89
C PRO A 443 8.83 52.70 15.96
N ILE A 444 8.17 53.20 14.90
CA ILE A 444 6.83 53.87 14.91
C ILE A 444 6.72 54.89 13.76
N THR A 445 5.61 54.74 13.04
CA THR A 445 4.89 55.63 12.10
C THR A 445 5.08 57.14 12.36
N VAL A 446 5.12 58.03 11.36
CA VAL A 446 3.96 58.59 10.64
C VAL A 446 4.46 59.30 9.36
N GLU A 447 3.60 59.31 8.34
CA GLU A 447 3.76 59.92 7.02
C GLU A 447 4.17 61.41 6.99
N THR A 448 4.61 61.84 5.80
CA THR A 448 4.74 63.21 5.26
C THR A 448 5.91 64.09 5.73
N ASN A 449 6.97 64.19 4.92
CA ASN A 449 7.15 65.33 3.99
C ASN A 449 8.47 65.24 3.18
N ASN A 450 8.33 65.51 1.89
CA ASN A 450 9.39 65.58 0.89
C ASN A 450 10.37 66.74 1.11
N SER A 451 11.55 66.60 0.47
CA SER A 451 12.51 67.67 0.09
C SER A 451 13.62 68.10 1.04
N SER A 452 13.99 67.33 2.07
CA SER A 452 15.22 67.56 2.87
C SER A 452 16.19 66.37 2.91
N VAL A 453 15.72 65.14 2.71
CA VAL A 453 16.53 63.90 2.82
C VAL A 453 17.44 63.66 1.61
N ASP A 454 17.06 64.13 0.42
CA ASP A 454 17.85 63.96 -0.81
C ASP A 454 19.08 64.89 -0.87
N GLU A 455 19.04 66.02 -0.17
CA GLU A 455 20.16 66.96 -0.09
C GLU A 455 21.22 66.50 0.92
N GLU A 456 20.80 65.93 2.05
CA GLU A 456 21.69 65.29 3.02
C GLU A 456 22.31 63.99 2.48
N ARG A 457 21.56 63.20 1.71
CA ARG A 457 22.11 62.02 1.00
C ARG A 457 23.19 62.39 -0.02
N LYS A 458 22.99 63.45 -0.83
CA LYS A 458 24.02 63.93 -1.76
C LYS A 458 25.27 64.49 -1.08
N ARG A 459 25.12 65.06 0.12
CA ARG A 459 26.25 65.55 0.93
C ARG A 459 27.06 64.38 1.50
N LEU A 460 26.40 63.37 2.06
CA LEU A 460 27.02 62.15 2.58
C LEU A 460 27.66 61.29 1.49
N GLU A 461 27.09 61.24 0.28
CA GLU A 461 27.70 60.56 -0.88
C GLU A 461 28.99 61.26 -1.35
N LYS A 462 29.02 62.60 -1.42
CA LYS A 462 30.24 63.34 -1.74
C LYS A 462 31.32 63.19 -0.67
N GLU A 463 30.92 63.10 0.60
CA GLU A 463 31.84 62.86 1.70
C GLU A 463 32.42 61.44 1.64
N LEU A 464 31.60 60.43 1.32
CA LEU A 464 32.03 59.05 1.06
C LEU A 464 32.94 58.91 -0.17
N GLU A 465 32.72 59.69 -1.25
CA GLU A 465 33.62 59.73 -2.41
C GLU A 465 34.97 60.38 -2.08
N MET A 466 34.98 61.45 -1.27
CA MET A 466 36.23 62.05 -0.78
C MET A 466 37.00 61.10 0.15
N PHE A 467 36.32 60.30 0.97
CA PHE A 467 36.94 59.26 1.80
C PHE A 467 37.42 58.04 0.99
N LYS A 468 36.73 57.66 -0.09
CA LYS A 468 37.16 56.59 -1.01
C LYS A 468 38.38 56.98 -1.86
N ASN A 469 38.49 58.25 -2.27
CA ASN A 469 39.66 58.73 -3.02
C ASN A 469 40.91 59.00 -2.15
N LYS A 470 40.76 59.16 -0.83
CA LYS A 470 41.89 59.22 0.13
C LYS A 470 42.43 57.85 0.58
N LYS A 471 41.78 56.74 0.23
CA LYS A 471 42.26 55.37 0.50
C LYS A 471 42.88 54.68 -0.73
N LYS A 472 43.08 55.40 -1.84
CA LYS A 472 43.73 54.91 -3.08
C LYS A 472 44.95 55.73 -3.52
N ARG A 473 45.56 56.50 -2.62
CA ARG A 473 46.92 57.05 -2.78
C ARG A 473 47.67 57.02 -1.46
#